data_AF-A0A0G1RKB9-F1
#
_entry.id   AF-A0A0G1RKB9-F1
#
_cell.length_a   1.000
_cell.length_b   1.000
_cell.length_c   1.000
_cell.angle_alpha   90.00
_cell.angle_beta   90.00
_cell.angle_gamma   90.00
#
_symmetry.space_group_name_H-M   'P 1'
#
loop_
_entity.id
_entity.type
_entity.pdbx_description
1 polymer ?
#
loop_
_entity_poly.entity_id
_entity_poly.type
_entity_poly.pdbx_seq_one_letter_code
_entity_poly.pdbx_strand_id
1 'polypeptide(L)'
;MNKVGDYILEQVLGEPVYFSEKFVEGIPLPEKAKSYISGKEVWVASGEKDKLISQQEVADKFKGEGWMREKRSMETMRDILQAWQEINHEVASRSVNSAEVEESDGIYNSQGVYRSSSIFDSKNIMWSYKLFDCQYMLGSRDDSACSFGARVKESVYCSHCFEVSWSHKVSRSMFIHDCTDVTECLFCAHLRSKKYCVANMQLEEKEYFRVKKMVVEWIKQNYLD
;
A
#
# COMPACT_ATOMS: atom_id res chain seq x y z
N MET A 1 -2.87 15.48 0.98
CA MET A 1 -2.56 14.11 0.54
C MET A 1 -2.19 14.01 -0.94
N ASN A 2 -2.96 14.57 -1.89
CA ASN A 2 -2.58 14.55 -3.33
C ASN A 2 -1.13 15.02 -3.60
N LYS A 3 -0.64 16.03 -2.87
CA LYS A 3 0.74 16.52 -2.96
C LYS A 3 1.83 15.45 -2.73
N VAL A 4 1.57 14.43 -1.90
CA VAL A 4 2.54 13.35 -1.66
C VAL A 4 2.58 12.40 -2.84
N GLY A 5 1.42 12.03 -3.40
CA GLY A 5 1.33 11.22 -4.61
C GLY A 5 2.00 11.90 -5.80
N ASP A 6 1.71 13.19 -6.01
CA ASP A 6 2.34 14.00 -7.06
C ASP A 6 3.86 14.08 -6.87
N TYR A 7 4.33 14.26 -5.62
CA TYR A 7 5.75 14.25 -5.29
C TYR A 7 6.42 12.89 -5.61
N ILE A 8 5.77 11.77 -5.25
CA ILE A 8 6.29 10.42 -5.56
C ILE A 8 6.44 10.25 -7.06
N LEU A 9 5.42 10.63 -7.83
CA LEU A 9 5.44 10.55 -9.29
C LEU A 9 6.52 11.43 -9.90
N GLU A 10 6.71 12.64 -9.39
CA GLU A 10 7.79 13.53 -9.81
C GLU A 10 9.16 12.90 -9.56
N GLN A 11 9.39 12.28 -8.40
CA GLN A 11 10.66 11.61 -8.13
C GLN A 11 10.88 10.37 -9.02
N VAL A 12 9.83 9.61 -9.31
CA VAL A 12 9.91 8.40 -10.14
C VAL A 12 10.11 8.73 -11.62
N LEU A 13 9.37 9.71 -12.14
CA LEU A 13 9.36 10.06 -13.57
C LEU A 13 10.38 11.16 -13.93
N GLY A 14 10.85 11.92 -12.94
CA GLY A 14 11.80 13.01 -13.09
C GLY A 14 11.18 14.34 -13.54
N GLU A 15 9.85 14.42 -13.63
CA GLU A 15 9.10 15.61 -14.06
C GLU A 15 7.75 15.70 -13.31
N PRO A 16 7.17 16.90 -13.13
CA PRO A 16 5.90 17.09 -12.44
C PRO A 16 4.74 16.35 -13.12
N VAL A 17 4.06 15.52 -12.35
CA VAL A 17 2.99 14.63 -12.82
C VAL A 17 1.91 14.51 -11.74
N TYR A 18 0.64 14.56 -12.14
CA TYR A 18 -0.51 14.49 -11.22
C TYR A 18 -1.07 13.09 -11.09
N PHE A 19 -1.41 12.67 -9.88
CA PHE A 19 -2.00 11.35 -9.66
C PHE A 19 -3.30 11.10 -10.45
N SER A 20 -3.48 9.84 -10.88
CA SER A 20 -4.72 9.31 -11.48
C SER A 20 -5.09 7.98 -10.84
N GLU A 21 -6.39 7.63 -10.78
CA GLU A 21 -6.85 6.37 -10.20
C GLU A 21 -6.36 5.12 -10.98
N LYS A 22 -5.97 5.29 -12.25
CA LYS A 22 -5.35 4.21 -13.05
C LYS A 22 -4.12 3.61 -12.37
N PHE A 23 -3.42 4.37 -11.53
CA PHE A 23 -2.22 3.88 -10.84
C PHE A 23 -2.51 2.79 -9.82
N VAL A 24 -3.75 2.70 -9.33
CA VAL A 24 -4.10 1.85 -8.18
C VAL A 24 -4.99 0.67 -8.57
N GLU A 25 -5.18 0.46 -9.86
CA GLU A 25 -5.94 -0.67 -10.40
C GLU A 25 -5.33 -2.01 -9.95
N GLY A 26 -6.19 -2.90 -9.43
CA GLY A 26 -5.79 -4.23 -8.98
C GLY A 26 -5.14 -4.27 -7.59
N ILE A 27 -5.17 -3.18 -6.84
CA ILE A 27 -4.71 -3.13 -5.45
C ILE A 27 -5.89 -3.40 -4.52
N PRO A 28 -5.77 -4.33 -3.56
CA PRO A 28 -6.82 -4.58 -2.58
C PRO A 28 -6.80 -3.48 -1.51
N LEU A 29 -7.40 -2.35 -1.85
CA LEU A 29 -7.53 -1.18 -1.00
C LEU A 29 -8.59 -1.40 0.09
N PRO A 30 -8.45 -0.76 1.25
CA PRO A 30 -9.46 -0.82 2.29
C PRO A 30 -10.79 -0.24 1.80
N GLU A 31 -11.89 -0.84 2.26
CA GLU A 31 -13.23 -0.42 1.93
C GLU A 31 -13.87 0.36 3.07
N LYS A 32 -14.67 1.35 2.70
CA LYS A 32 -15.46 2.14 3.64
C LYS A 32 -16.62 1.33 4.19
N ALA A 33 -16.82 1.36 5.50
CA ALA A 33 -17.91 0.72 6.22
C ALA A 33 -18.39 1.59 7.39
N LYS A 34 -19.32 1.07 8.19
CA LYS A 34 -19.85 1.75 9.38
C LYS A 34 -19.61 0.91 10.62
N SER A 35 -19.26 1.57 11.71
CA SER A 35 -19.21 0.95 13.04
C SER A 35 -20.60 0.46 13.44
N TYR A 36 -20.66 -0.77 13.93
CA TYR A 36 -21.85 -1.41 14.48
C TYR A 36 -22.39 -0.66 15.71
N ILE A 37 -21.52 -0.04 16.50
CA ILE A 37 -21.90 0.62 17.75
C ILE A 37 -22.36 2.06 17.51
N SER A 38 -21.53 2.87 16.84
CA SER A 38 -21.80 4.30 16.68
C SER A 38 -22.35 4.72 15.32
N GLY A 39 -22.31 3.85 14.31
CA GLY A 39 -22.61 4.19 12.92
C GLY A 39 -21.57 5.09 12.23
N LYS A 40 -20.47 5.44 12.92
CA LYS A 40 -19.37 6.24 12.37
C LYS A 40 -18.64 5.49 11.24
N GLU A 41 -18.04 6.25 10.34
CA GLU A 41 -17.25 5.71 9.24
C GLU A 41 -16.00 4.98 9.75
N VAL A 42 -15.74 3.79 9.22
CA VAL A 42 -14.55 2.97 9.48
C VAL A 42 -14.05 2.36 8.17
N TRP A 43 -12.81 1.88 8.17
CA TRP A 43 -12.13 1.32 6.99
C TRP A 43 -11.66 -0.10 7.29
N VAL A 44 -11.89 -1.03 6.36
CA VAL A 44 -11.57 -2.45 6.55
C VAL A 44 -10.86 -3.02 5.32
N ALA A 45 -9.71 -3.67 5.53
CA ALA A 45 -8.95 -4.28 4.45
C ALA A 45 -9.58 -5.58 3.92
N SER A 46 -10.14 -6.38 4.84
CA SER A 46 -10.77 -7.68 4.60
C SER A 46 -11.49 -8.10 5.88
N GLY A 47 -12.63 -8.78 5.78
CA GLY A 47 -13.37 -9.26 6.96
C GLY A 47 -14.89 -9.19 6.82
N GLU A 48 -15.59 -9.60 7.86
CA GLU A 48 -17.06 -9.49 7.92
C GLU A 48 -17.45 -8.05 8.29
N LYS A 49 -18.35 -7.45 7.52
CA LYS A 49 -18.69 -6.03 7.69
C LYS A 49 -19.78 -5.77 8.73
N ASP A 50 -20.44 -6.81 9.21
CA ASP A 50 -21.67 -6.69 10.00
C ASP A 50 -21.41 -6.31 11.46
N LYS A 51 -20.19 -6.53 11.97
CA LYS A 51 -19.81 -6.31 13.38
C LYS A 51 -18.52 -5.53 13.55
N LEU A 52 -18.28 -4.58 12.65
CA LEU A 52 -17.09 -3.73 12.72
C LEU A 52 -17.21 -2.72 13.85
N ILE A 53 -16.12 -2.50 14.58
CA ILE A 53 -15.97 -1.41 15.54
C ILE A 53 -14.62 -0.74 15.34
N SER A 54 -14.51 0.54 15.63
CA SER A 54 -13.22 1.25 15.58
C SER A 54 -12.37 0.93 16.79
N GLN A 55 -11.06 1.03 16.62
CA GLN A 55 -10.10 0.88 17.72
C GLN A 55 -10.31 1.92 18.85
N GLN A 56 -10.79 3.13 18.51
CA GLN A 56 -11.12 4.15 19.50
C GLN A 56 -12.30 3.72 20.37
N GLU A 57 -13.37 3.18 19.78
CA GLU A 57 -14.51 2.66 20.53
C GLU A 57 -14.10 1.52 21.46
N VAL A 58 -13.15 0.67 21.02
CA VAL A 58 -12.59 -0.37 21.87
C VAL A 58 -11.89 0.20 23.09
N ALA A 59 -11.06 1.22 22.87
CA ALA A 59 -10.32 1.90 23.93
C ALA A 59 -11.26 2.66 24.89
N ASP A 60 -12.28 3.32 24.37
CA ASP A 60 -13.27 4.07 25.15
C ASP A 60 -14.07 3.14 26.06
N LYS A 61 -14.56 2.01 25.51
CA LYS A 61 -15.25 0.99 26.31
C LYS A 61 -14.33 0.40 27.37
N PHE A 62 -13.07 0.12 27.04
CA PHE A 62 -12.08 -0.38 28.01
C PHE A 62 -11.83 0.60 29.16
N LYS A 63 -11.74 1.91 28.89
CA LYS A 63 -11.55 2.95 29.90
C LYS A 63 -12.78 3.23 30.75
N GLY A 64 -13.98 3.00 30.21
CA GLY A 64 -15.25 3.18 30.89
C GLY A 64 -15.67 1.95 31.69
N GLU A 65 -16.68 1.24 31.18
CA GLU A 65 -17.29 0.06 31.82
C GLU A 65 -16.46 -1.23 31.71
N GLY A 66 -15.46 -1.25 30.82
CA GLY A 66 -14.67 -2.42 30.51
C GLY A 66 -15.37 -3.41 29.56
N TRP A 67 -14.69 -4.53 29.31
CA TRP A 67 -15.20 -5.61 28.44
C TRP A 67 -15.74 -6.81 29.22
N MET A 68 -15.59 -6.81 30.55
CA MET A 68 -16.08 -7.87 31.42
C MET A 68 -17.61 -7.82 31.50
N ARG A 69 -18.24 -8.99 31.44
CA ARG A 69 -19.69 -9.15 31.50
C ARG A 69 -20.10 -9.87 32.77
N GLU A 70 -21.32 -9.61 33.23
CA GLU A 70 -21.92 -10.38 34.32
C GLU A 70 -22.08 -11.86 33.94
N LYS A 71 -21.91 -12.73 34.94
CA LYS A 71 -22.09 -14.18 34.77
C LYS A 71 -23.56 -14.48 34.49
N ARG A 72 -23.82 -15.33 33.48
CA ARG A 72 -25.15 -15.90 33.17
C ARG A 72 -25.09 -17.43 33.07
N SER A 73 -26.25 -18.11 33.14
CA SER A 73 -26.32 -19.56 32.93
C SER A 73 -25.92 -19.92 31.49
N MET A 74 -25.23 -21.05 31.33
CA MET A 74 -24.80 -21.59 30.03
C MET A 74 -24.93 -23.11 30.10
N GLU A 75 -26.05 -23.65 29.63
CA GLU A 75 -26.39 -25.08 29.76
C GLU A 75 -26.10 -25.83 28.46
N THR A 76 -26.06 -25.11 27.33
CA THR A 76 -25.86 -25.65 25.99
C THR A 76 -24.78 -24.89 25.21
N MET A 77 -24.24 -25.51 24.15
CA MET A 77 -23.35 -24.83 23.21
C MET A 77 -23.98 -23.61 22.56
N ARG A 78 -25.31 -23.60 22.38
CA ARG A 78 -26.04 -22.46 21.80
C ARG A 78 -25.94 -21.22 22.70
N ASP A 79 -25.98 -21.39 24.02
CA ASP A 79 -25.88 -20.29 24.98
C ASP A 79 -24.50 -19.63 24.91
N ILE A 80 -23.45 -20.44 24.75
CA ILE A 80 -22.06 -19.99 24.58
C ILE A 80 -21.91 -19.25 23.25
N LEU A 81 -22.40 -19.81 22.14
CA LEU A 81 -22.29 -19.18 20.82
C LEU A 81 -23.06 -17.85 20.79
N GLN A 82 -24.25 -17.77 21.39
CA GLN A 82 -24.97 -16.49 21.53
C GLN A 82 -24.18 -15.50 22.38
N ALA A 83 -23.58 -15.93 23.50
CA ALA A 83 -22.76 -15.06 24.35
C ALA A 83 -21.55 -14.51 23.59
N TRP A 84 -20.88 -15.37 22.82
CA TRP A 84 -19.75 -15.00 21.99
C TRP A 84 -20.15 -14.03 20.87
N GLN A 85 -21.26 -14.29 20.19
CA GLN A 85 -21.78 -13.42 19.13
C GLN A 85 -22.09 -12.00 19.61
N GLU A 86 -22.42 -11.81 20.89
CA GLU A 86 -22.64 -10.48 21.48
C GLU A 86 -21.34 -9.68 21.72
N ILE A 87 -20.17 -10.32 21.75
CA ILE A 87 -18.87 -9.68 22.04
C ILE A 87 -17.86 -9.78 20.88
N ASN A 88 -18.09 -10.69 19.94
CA ASN A 88 -17.20 -10.96 18.83
C ASN A 88 -17.33 -9.90 17.74
N HIS A 89 -16.76 -8.73 18.02
CA HIS A 89 -16.63 -7.63 17.07
C HIS A 89 -15.30 -7.70 16.36
N GLU A 90 -15.29 -7.33 15.08
CA GLU A 90 -14.06 -7.17 14.30
C GLU A 90 -13.61 -5.71 14.36
N VAL A 91 -12.31 -5.48 14.59
CA VAL A 91 -11.77 -4.13 14.73
C VAL A 91 -11.34 -3.61 13.37
N ALA A 92 -11.95 -2.50 12.95
CA ALA A 92 -11.64 -1.77 11.73
C ALA A 92 -10.74 -0.54 12.01
N SER A 93 -10.21 0.05 10.94
CA SER A 93 -9.31 1.21 10.96
C SER A 93 -8.12 1.01 11.91
N ARG A 94 -7.53 -0.19 11.92
CA ARG A 94 -6.49 -0.56 12.88
C ARG A 94 -5.23 0.24 12.63
N SER A 95 -4.74 0.91 13.66
CA SER A 95 -3.53 1.71 13.64
C SER A 95 -2.79 1.60 14.97
N VAL A 96 -1.53 1.15 14.93
CA VAL A 96 -0.71 0.93 16.12
C VAL A 96 0.61 1.67 15.95
N ASN A 97 0.96 2.49 16.95
CA ASN A 97 2.20 3.28 16.96
C ASN A 97 2.43 4.06 15.65
N SER A 98 1.37 4.64 15.11
CA SER A 98 1.37 5.26 13.79
C SER A 98 0.71 6.64 13.84
N ALA A 99 1.11 7.53 12.93
CA ALA A 99 0.62 8.91 12.86
C ALA A 99 0.18 9.26 11.43
N GLU A 100 -0.76 10.20 11.30
CA GLU A 100 -1.25 10.67 9.98
C GLU A 100 -1.76 9.49 9.13
N VAL A 101 -2.61 8.65 9.73
CA VAL A 101 -3.22 7.48 9.10
C VAL A 101 -4.67 7.81 8.75
N GLU A 102 -4.99 7.74 7.47
CA GLU A 102 -6.31 8.10 6.94
C GLU A 102 -6.81 7.04 5.96
N GLU A 103 -8.11 6.73 6.04
CA GLU A 103 -8.79 5.78 5.14
C GLU A 103 -8.13 4.39 5.06
N SER A 104 -7.44 3.98 6.12
CA SER A 104 -6.50 2.87 6.10
C SER A 104 -6.79 1.85 7.21
N ASP A 105 -6.32 0.62 7.03
CA ASP A 105 -6.51 -0.46 8.00
C ASP A 105 -5.30 -1.38 8.13
N GLY A 106 -4.97 -1.77 9.36
CA GLY A 106 -3.81 -2.62 9.64
C GLY A 106 -2.49 -1.89 9.43
N ILE A 107 -2.34 -0.72 10.05
CA ILE A 107 -1.14 0.13 9.95
C ILE A 107 -0.32 0.03 11.24
N TYR A 108 0.98 -0.23 11.11
CA TYR A 108 1.87 -0.48 12.24
C TYR A 108 3.17 0.31 12.08
N ASN A 109 3.60 1.01 13.14
CA ASN A 109 4.87 1.76 13.19
C ASN A 109 5.11 2.69 12.00
N SER A 110 4.05 3.32 11.47
CA SER A 110 4.10 4.01 10.18
C SER A 110 3.61 5.46 10.27
N GLN A 111 4.02 6.30 9.30
CA GLN A 111 3.63 7.71 9.25
C GLN A 111 3.17 8.14 7.85
N GLY A 112 2.08 8.89 7.77
CA GLY A 112 1.61 9.45 6.50
C GLY A 112 1.12 8.36 5.57
N VAL A 113 0.11 7.61 6.03
CA VAL A 113 -0.47 6.48 5.31
C VAL A 113 -1.89 6.80 4.89
N TYR A 114 -2.16 6.74 3.59
CA TYR A 114 -3.47 7.05 3.02
C TYR A 114 -4.02 5.90 2.20
N ARG A 115 -5.30 5.59 2.42
CA ARG A 115 -6.08 4.59 1.67
C ARG A 115 -5.30 3.29 1.42
N SER A 116 -4.64 2.78 2.45
CA SER A 116 -3.71 1.65 2.34
C SER A 116 -3.99 0.60 3.40
N SER A 117 -3.51 -0.61 3.17
CA SER A 117 -3.77 -1.73 4.06
C SER A 117 -2.53 -2.57 4.34
N SER A 118 -2.38 -3.06 5.57
CA SER A 118 -1.26 -3.92 5.97
C SER A 118 0.10 -3.25 5.71
N ILE A 119 0.35 -2.11 6.33
CA ILE A 119 1.59 -1.34 6.16
C ILE A 119 2.40 -1.39 7.46
N PHE A 120 3.68 -1.71 7.35
CA PHE A 120 4.57 -1.94 8.48
C PHE A 120 5.85 -1.13 8.33
N ASP A 121 6.25 -0.43 9.40
CA ASP A 121 7.53 0.28 9.52
C ASP A 121 7.80 1.24 8.34
N SER A 122 6.77 1.92 7.85
CA SER A 122 6.83 2.66 6.58
C SER A 122 6.40 4.13 6.69
N LYS A 123 6.76 4.94 5.68
CA LYS A 123 6.43 6.37 5.61
C LYS A 123 5.83 6.72 4.24
N ASN A 124 5.02 7.77 4.18
CA ASN A 124 4.48 8.37 2.95
C ASN A 124 3.93 7.33 1.96
N ILE A 125 3.02 6.48 2.45
CA ILE A 125 2.45 5.38 1.69
C ILE A 125 1.04 5.75 1.25
N MET A 126 0.75 5.59 -0.04
CA MET A 126 -0.56 5.91 -0.57
C MET A 126 -1.09 4.80 -1.48
N TRP A 127 -2.37 4.47 -1.32
CA TRP A 127 -3.07 3.46 -2.11
C TRP A 127 -2.31 2.15 -2.29
N SER A 128 -1.73 1.63 -1.20
CA SER A 128 -0.83 0.47 -1.27
C SER A 128 -1.25 -0.64 -0.33
N TYR A 129 -0.71 -1.84 -0.56
CA TYR A 129 -1.10 -3.04 0.17
C TYR A 129 0.10 -3.90 0.56
N LYS A 130 0.18 -4.36 1.81
CA LYS A 130 1.24 -5.29 2.27
C LYS A 130 2.65 -4.78 2.00
N LEU A 131 2.99 -3.63 2.58
CA LEU A 131 4.33 -3.05 2.46
C LEU A 131 5.10 -3.13 3.78
N PHE A 132 6.41 -3.35 3.70
CA PHE A 132 7.30 -3.48 4.85
C PHE A 132 8.58 -2.65 4.67
N ASP A 133 8.88 -1.74 5.60
CA ASP A 133 10.10 -0.91 5.55
C ASP A 133 10.20 -0.06 4.26
N CYS A 134 9.12 0.66 3.93
CA CYS A 134 9.03 1.47 2.71
C CYS A 134 8.88 2.97 3.01
N GLN A 135 9.30 3.89 2.13
CA GLN A 135 9.32 5.33 2.44
C GLN A 135 8.47 6.28 1.59
N TYR A 136 8.26 5.98 0.31
CA TYR A 136 7.54 6.83 -0.64
C TYR A 136 6.95 5.93 -1.72
N MET A 137 5.85 5.27 -1.39
CA MET A 137 5.21 4.28 -2.27
C MET A 137 3.81 4.71 -2.65
N LEU A 138 3.52 4.58 -3.94
CA LEU A 138 2.26 4.93 -4.55
C LEU A 138 1.72 3.74 -5.33
N GLY A 139 0.49 3.32 -5.05
CA GLY A 139 -0.13 2.27 -5.85
C GLY A 139 0.68 0.97 -5.89
N SER A 140 1.31 0.58 -4.78
CA SER A 140 2.26 -0.54 -4.74
C SER A 140 1.77 -1.68 -3.85
N ARG A 141 2.29 -2.89 -4.05
CA ARG A 141 1.78 -4.06 -3.31
C ARG A 141 2.79 -5.17 -3.06
N ASP A 142 2.72 -5.77 -1.89
CA ASP A 142 3.52 -6.95 -1.54
C ASP A 142 5.05 -6.67 -1.60
N ASP A 143 5.50 -5.46 -1.25
CA ASP A 143 6.90 -5.01 -1.38
C ASP A 143 7.62 -4.81 -0.05
N SER A 144 8.96 -4.83 -0.09
CA SER A 144 9.79 -4.55 1.08
C SER A 144 11.05 -3.73 0.81
N ALA A 145 11.46 -2.91 1.77
CA ALA A 145 12.71 -2.14 1.71
C ALA A 145 12.80 -1.22 0.47
N CYS A 146 11.65 -0.68 0.02
CA CYS A 146 11.53 0.16 -1.17
C CYS A 146 11.40 1.64 -0.78
N SER A 147 12.17 2.51 -1.45
CA SER A 147 12.26 3.91 -1.04
C SER A 147 11.33 4.82 -1.84
N PHE A 148 11.40 4.78 -3.17
CA PHE A 148 10.58 5.58 -4.07
C PHE A 148 10.02 4.68 -5.16
N GLY A 149 8.70 4.55 -5.25
CA GLY A 149 8.09 3.65 -6.20
C GLY A 149 6.64 4.00 -6.51
N ALA A 150 6.29 3.86 -7.78
CA ALA A 150 4.91 3.85 -8.21
C ALA A 150 4.64 2.54 -8.96
N ARG A 151 3.59 1.81 -8.58
CA ARG A 151 3.26 0.50 -9.16
C ARG A 151 4.40 -0.51 -9.04
N VAL A 152 4.95 -0.62 -7.84
CA VAL A 152 5.89 -1.69 -7.51
C VAL A 152 5.09 -2.86 -6.93
N LYS A 153 5.46 -4.09 -7.31
CA LYS A 153 4.77 -5.30 -6.90
C LYS A 153 5.74 -6.42 -6.60
N GLU A 154 5.55 -7.11 -5.48
CA GLU A 154 6.31 -8.33 -5.14
C GLU A 154 7.83 -8.11 -5.31
N SER A 155 8.33 -6.93 -4.93
CA SER A 155 9.70 -6.53 -5.19
C SER A 155 10.39 -5.97 -3.94
N VAL A 156 11.72 -6.04 -3.93
CA VAL A 156 12.52 -5.69 -2.76
C VAL A 156 13.74 -4.85 -3.15
N TYR A 157 14.06 -3.84 -2.32
CA TYR A 157 15.18 -2.91 -2.57
C TYR A 157 15.03 -2.14 -3.89
N CYS A 158 13.82 -1.63 -4.17
CA CYS A 158 13.56 -0.81 -5.35
C CYS A 158 13.60 0.70 -5.03
N SER A 159 14.05 1.51 -5.99
CA SER A 159 14.14 2.97 -5.82
C SER A 159 13.97 3.74 -7.13
N HIS A 160 13.16 4.80 -7.09
CA HIS A 160 12.80 5.63 -8.25
C HIS A 160 12.28 4.78 -9.41
N CYS A 161 11.32 3.91 -9.12
CA CYS A 161 10.87 2.88 -10.06
C CYS A 161 9.39 3.03 -10.43
N PHE A 162 9.07 2.69 -11.68
CA PHE A 162 7.71 2.68 -12.20
C PHE A 162 7.37 1.32 -12.80
N GLU A 163 6.23 0.72 -12.45
CA GLU A 163 5.79 -0.57 -12.99
C GLU A 163 6.87 -1.66 -12.85
N VAL A 164 7.17 -2.06 -11.62
CA VAL A 164 8.19 -3.08 -11.32
C VAL A 164 7.54 -4.27 -10.65
N SER A 165 7.83 -5.48 -11.13
CA SER A 165 7.25 -6.69 -10.60
C SER A 165 8.28 -7.80 -10.40
N TRP A 166 8.12 -8.56 -9.32
CA TRP A 166 8.89 -9.78 -9.04
C TRP A 166 10.41 -9.57 -9.10
N SER A 167 10.89 -8.40 -8.67
CA SER A 167 12.27 -7.97 -8.91
C SER A 167 13.00 -7.59 -7.62
N HIS A 168 14.33 -7.58 -7.68
CA HIS A 168 15.18 -7.32 -6.52
C HIS A 168 16.31 -6.36 -6.88
N LYS A 169 16.57 -5.34 -6.07
CA LYS A 169 17.61 -4.33 -6.33
C LYS A 169 17.43 -3.65 -7.69
N VAL A 170 16.31 -2.95 -7.86
CA VAL A 170 15.99 -2.21 -9.08
C VAL A 170 16.10 -0.72 -8.80
N SER A 171 16.82 0.03 -9.63
CA SER A 171 16.92 1.49 -9.45
C SER A 171 16.70 2.27 -10.73
N ARG A 172 15.98 3.39 -10.63
CA ARG A 172 15.73 4.34 -11.73
C ARG A 172 15.22 3.68 -13.02
N SER A 173 14.46 2.60 -12.87
CA SER A 173 14.04 1.72 -13.96
C SER A 173 12.53 1.68 -14.07
N MET A 174 12.03 1.40 -15.27
CA MET A 174 10.59 1.42 -15.56
C MET A 174 10.20 0.18 -16.35
N PHE A 175 9.01 -0.39 -16.08
CA PHE A 175 8.52 -1.61 -16.76
C PHE A 175 9.50 -2.76 -16.60
N ILE A 176 9.75 -3.17 -15.36
CA ILE A 176 10.70 -4.23 -15.02
C ILE A 176 9.97 -5.46 -14.51
N HIS A 177 10.35 -6.62 -15.01
CA HIS A 177 9.79 -7.89 -14.58
C HIS A 177 10.90 -8.91 -14.31
N ASP A 178 10.86 -9.59 -13.17
CA ASP A 178 11.83 -10.65 -12.83
C ASP A 178 13.30 -10.24 -13.10
N CYS A 179 13.71 -9.06 -12.63
CA CYS A 179 15.09 -8.62 -12.77
C CYS A 179 15.78 -8.56 -11.41
N THR A 180 17.09 -8.76 -11.40
CA THR A 180 17.91 -8.61 -10.20
C THR A 180 19.05 -7.66 -10.47
N ASP A 181 19.26 -6.67 -9.60
CA ASP A 181 20.43 -5.78 -9.69
C ASP A 181 20.47 -5.05 -11.04
N VAL A 182 19.43 -4.27 -11.35
CA VAL A 182 19.35 -3.49 -12.59
C VAL A 182 19.17 -2.01 -12.30
N THR A 183 19.83 -1.17 -13.10
CA THR A 183 19.84 0.29 -12.91
C THR A 183 19.65 0.98 -14.25
N GLU A 184 18.74 1.95 -14.34
CA GLU A 184 18.45 2.62 -15.61
C GLU A 184 18.11 1.59 -16.72
N CYS A 185 17.11 0.75 -16.47
CA CYS A 185 16.58 -0.20 -17.44
C CYS A 185 15.11 0.11 -17.75
N LEU A 186 14.68 -0.15 -18.99
CA LEU A 186 13.32 0.09 -19.45
C LEU A 186 12.78 -1.17 -20.13
N PHE A 187 11.56 -1.58 -19.82
CA PHE A 187 10.90 -2.74 -20.46
C PHE A 187 11.73 -4.02 -20.40
N CYS A 188 12.46 -4.25 -19.32
CA CYS A 188 13.38 -5.37 -19.21
C CYS A 188 12.77 -6.52 -18.41
N ALA A 189 13.11 -7.75 -18.82
CA ALA A 189 12.67 -8.97 -18.15
C ALA A 189 13.82 -9.97 -17.97
N HIS A 190 13.86 -10.68 -16.85
CA HIS A 190 14.81 -11.79 -16.61
C HIS A 190 16.30 -11.38 -16.65
N LEU A 191 16.62 -10.10 -16.44
CA LEU A 191 17.99 -9.59 -16.46
C LEU A 191 18.64 -9.59 -15.09
N ARG A 192 19.97 -9.74 -15.09
CA ARG A 192 20.80 -9.67 -13.88
C ARG A 192 22.00 -8.77 -14.07
N SER A 193 22.25 -7.85 -13.14
CA SER A 193 23.45 -7.02 -13.08
C SER A 193 23.69 -6.24 -14.39
N LYS A 194 22.66 -5.54 -14.87
CA LYS A 194 22.69 -4.75 -16.12
C LYS A 194 22.30 -3.30 -15.89
N LYS A 195 22.74 -2.44 -16.82
CA LYS A 195 22.43 -1.02 -16.82
C LYS A 195 22.19 -0.51 -18.22
N TYR A 196 21.41 0.55 -18.40
CA TYR A 196 21.13 1.15 -19.72
C TYR A 196 20.57 0.15 -20.74
N CYS A 197 19.66 -0.72 -20.29
CA CYS A 197 18.97 -1.65 -21.17
C CYS A 197 17.58 -1.14 -21.55
N VAL A 198 17.18 -1.38 -22.79
CA VAL A 198 15.79 -1.20 -23.24
C VAL A 198 15.34 -2.50 -23.90
N ALA A 199 14.25 -3.10 -23.44
CA ALA A 199 13.77 -4.38 -23.97
C ALA A 199 14.90 -5.44 -24.06
N ASN A 200 15.68 -5.53 -22.97
CA ASN A 200 16.88 -6.38 -22.84
C ASN A 200 18.06 -6.07 -23.78
N MET A 201 17.97 -5.03 -24.61
CA MET A 201 19.08 -4.57 -25.45
C MET A 201 19.93 -3.57 -24.67
N GLN A 202 21.23 -3.87 -24.52
CA GLN A 202 22.20 -2.95 -23.95
C GLN A 202 22.45 -1.79 -24.91
N LEU A 203 22.22 -0.56 -24.45
CA LEU A 203 22.46 0.65 -25.23
C LEU A 203 23.64 1.45 -24.68
N GLU A 204 24.10 2.38 -25.52
CA GLU A 204 24.93 3.49 -25.07
C GLU A 204 24.10 4.49 -24.25
N GLU A 205 24.73 5.14 -23.27
CA GLU A 205 24.06 6.01 -22.30
C GLU A 205 23.22 7.12 -22.95
N LYS A 206 23.78 7.80 -23.95
CA LYS A 206 23.08 8.89 -24.68
C LYS A 206 21.84 8.38 -25.41
N GLU A 207 21.93 7.18 -25.98
CA GLU A 207 20.81 6.56 -26.68
C GLU A 207 19.72 6.14 -25.68
N TYR A 208 20.12 5.53 -24.57
CA TYR A 208 19.22 5.16 -23.48
C TYR A 208 18.41 6.37 -22.98
N PHE A 209 19.05 7.48 -22.64
CA PHE A 209 18.34 8.66 -22.12
C PHE A 209 17.42 9.32 -23.15
N ARG A 210 17.73 9.20 -24.45
CA ARG A 210 16.80 9.61 -25.51
C ARG A 210 15.53 8.76 -25.48
N VAL A 211 15.67 7.44 -25.36
CA VAL A 211 14.52 6.51 -25.26
C VAL A 211 13.75 6.73 -23.96
N LYS A 212 14.43 6.92 -22.82
CA LYS A 212 13.79 7.17 -21.52
C LYS A 212 12.80 8.34 -21.56
N LYS A 213 13.18 9.45 -22.22
CA LYS A 213 12.27 10.59 -22.41
C LYS A 213 11.00 10.21 -23.16
N MET A 214 11.11 9.41 -24.22
CA MET A 214 9.94 8.92 -24.96
C MET A 214 9.02 8.07 -24.08
N VAL A 215 9.60 7.23 -23.20
CA VAL A 215 8.84 6.38 -22.27
C VAL A 215 8.11 7.22 -21.22
N VAL A 216 8.76 8.23 -20.64
CA VAL A 216 8.13 9.14 -19.66
C VAL A 216 6.94 9.87 -20.28
N GLU A 217 7.08 10.40 -21.50
CA GLU A 217 5.97 11.03 -22.22
C GLU A 217 4.84 10.05 -22.52
N TRP A 218 5.17 8.80 -22.89
CA TRP A 218 4.16 7.77 -23.10
C TRP A 218 3.40 7.41 -21.82
N ILE A 219 4.09 7.29 -20.68
CA ILE A 219 3.44 7.08 -19.37
C ILE A 219 2.44 8.20 -19.10
N LYS A 220 2.84 9.46 -19.32
CA LYS A 220 2.01 10.63 -19.07
C LYS A 220 0.68 10.54 -19.83
N GLN A 221 0.74 10.24 -21.12
CA GLN A 221 -0.45 10.13 -21.98
C GLN A 221 -1.38 8.95 -21.66
N ASN A 222 -0.85 7.86 -21.10
CA ASN A 222 -1.65 6.63 -20.93
C ASN A 222 -2.17 6.45 -19.50
N TYR A 223 -1.44 6.95 -18.50
CA TYR A 223 -1.76 6.74 -17.09
C TYR A 223 -2.34 7.98 -16.41
N LEU A 224 -2.19 9.19 -16.98
CA LEU A 224 -2.64 10.43 -16.35
C LEU A 224 -3.88 11.06 -16.99
N ASP A 225 -4.16 10.76 -18.26
CA ASP A 225 -5.32 11.26 -19.00
C ASP A 225 -6.60 10.47 -18.72
#